data_AF-A0A017TA35-F1
#
_entry.id   AF-A0A017TA35-F1
#
_cell.length_a   1.000
_cell.length_b   1.000
_cell.length_c   1.000
_cell.angle_alpha   90.00
_cell.angle_beta   90.00
_cell.angle_gamma   90.00
#
_symmetry.space_group_name_H-M   'P 1'
#
loop_
_entity.id
_entity.type
_entity.pdbx_description
1 polymer ?
#
loop_
_entity_poly.entity_id
_entity_poly.type
_entity_poly.pdbx_seq_one_letter_code
_entity_poly.pdbx_strand_id
1 'polypeptide(L)'
;MWRSFRARFLPQAVAHVRAGGHAVVVDPTGLAEALLPVDGQGMVTDLGLWALLAIGQQHWERVTAGEAEGLARAVIEESNVSSVLDWCERDGVHEGATRKLQLNCTACAACCHDGDVVLTERDLARFREAGRPDLAGRGFVRRSREGKRTLRMAPGGRCKLLAEDRLCTVYKLRPDNCRAFLMGSEACLAAREETLGLRDGAPLG
;
A
#
# COMPACT_ATOMS: atom_id res chain seq x y z
N MET A 1 -4.29 -11.94 -0.45
CA MET A 1 -3.01 -12.62 -0.13
C MET A 1 -2.23 -12.82 -1.40
N TRP A 2 -0.92 -12.61 -1.37
CA TRP A 2 -0.01 -12.74 -2.51
C TRP A 2 0.52 -14.17 -2.65
N ARG A 3 0.56 -14.70 -3.88
CA ARG A 3 1.16 -16.00 -4.18
C ARG A 3 2.00 -15.91 -5.45
N SER A 4 3.15 -16.55 -5.45
CA SER A 4 3.97 -16.69 -6.65
C SER A 4 3.67 -18.01 -7.36
N PHE A 5 3.60 -17.95 -8.68
CA PHE A 5 3.37 -19.08 -9.57
C PHE A 5 4.38 -19.05 -10.70
N ARG A 6 4.79 -20.22 -11.19
CA ARG A 6 5.52 -20.31 -12.46
C ARG A 6 4.52 -20.20 -13.61
N ALA A 7 4.91 -19.66 -14.76
CA ALA A 7 4.04 -19.49 -15.94
C ALA A 7 3.19 -20.72 -16.31
N ARG A 8 3.74 -21.94 -16.18
CA ARG A 8 3.01 -23.20 -16.43
C ARG A 8 1.82 -23.47 -15.49
N PHE A 9 1.70 -22.71 -14.40
CA PHE A 9 0.63 -22.80 -13.41
C PHE A 9 -0.30 -21.57 -13.46
N LEU A 10 -0.44 -20.97 -14.64
CA LEU A 10 -1.37 -19.86 -14.88
C LEU A 10 -2.81 -20.19 -14.44
N PRO A 11 -3.38 -21.40 -14.68
CA PRO A 11 -4.73 -21.71 -14.21
C PRO A 11 -4.89 -21.60 -12.68
N GLN A 12 -3.88 -22.02 -11.92
CA GLN A 12 -3.88 -21.92 -10.46
C GLN A 12 -3.73 -20.47 -9.99
N ALA A 13 -2.89 -19.69 -10.67
CA ALA A 13 -2.76 -18.26 -10.42
C ALA A 13 -4.09 -17.53 -10.63
N VAL A 14 -4.76 -17.79 -11.74
CA VAL A 14 -6.08 -17.23 -12.07
C VAL A 14 -7.12 -17.65 -11.02
N ALA A 15 -7.16 -18.93 -10.64
CA ALA A 15 -8.09 -19.41 -9.62
C ALA A 15 -7.88 -18.70 -8.26
N HIS A 16 -6.62 -18.50 -7.86
CA HIS A 16 -6.27 -17.77 -6.63
C HIS A 16 -6.74 -16.30 -6.70
N VAL A 17 -6.52 -15.62 -7.82
CA VAL A 17 -6.95 -14.22 -8.01
C VAL A 17 -8.48 -14.10 -8.01
N ARG A 18 -9.17 -15.04 -8.69
CA ARG A 18 -10.65 -15.09 -8.69
C ARG A 18 -11.23 -15.37 -7.31
N ALA A 19 -10.50 -16.03 -6.43
CA ALA A 19 -10.85 -16.20 -5.02
C ALA A 19 -10.56 -14.96 -4.15
N GLY A 20 -10.11 -13.84 -4.74
CA GLY A 20 -9.83 -12.57 -4.09
C GLY A 20 -8.35 -12.36 -3.70
N GLY A 21 -7.45 -13.24 -4.13
CA GLY A 21 -6.02 -13.11 -3.92
C GLY A 21 -5.33 -12.21 -4.94
N HIS A 22 -4.02 -12.05 -4.79
CA HIS A 22 -3.12 -11.49 -5.78
C HIS A 22 -2.12 -12.57 -6.19
N ALA A 23 -1.77 -12.63 -7.47
CA ALA A 23 -0.79 -13.59 -7.96
C ALA A 23 0.36 -12.89 -8.68
N VAL A 24 1.53 -13.50 -8.60
CA VAL A 24 2.72 -13.11 -9.35
C VAL A 24 3.09 -14.30 -10.21
N VAL A 25 3.06 -14.13 -11.52
CA VAL A 25 3.44 -15.16 -12.47
C VAL A 25 4.85 -14.84 -12.94
N VAL A 26 5.79 -15.74 -12.64
CA VAL A 26 7.19 -15.60 -13.04
C VAL A 26 7.47 -16.56 -14.19
N ASP A 27 8.00 -16.02 -15.28
CA ASP A 27 8.40 -16.80 -16.44
C ASP A 27 9.86 -17.33 -16.31
N PRO A 28 10.32 -18.22 -17.20
CA PRO A 28 11.69 -18.74 -17.15
C PRO A 28 12.79 -17.71 -17.37
N THR A 29 12.48 -16.54 -17.94
CA THR A 29 13.43 -15.43 -18.16
C THR A 29 13.59 -14.55 -16.93
N GLY A 30 12.70 -14.70 -15.94
CA GLY A 30 12.66 -13.87 -14.73
C GLY A 30 11.69 -12.70 -14.83
N LEU A 31 10.96 -12.56 -15.94
CA LEU A 31 9.88 -11.58 -16.05
C LEU A 31 8.77 -11.96 -15.06
N ALA A 32 8.37 -10.99 -14.24
CA ALA A 32 7.31 -11.16 -13.27
C ALA A 32 6.09 -10.29 -13.63
N GLU A 33 4.91 -10.89 -13.68
CA GLU A 33 3.65 -10.20 -13.92
C GLU A 33 2.72 -10.38 -12.71
N ALA A 34 2.17 -9.29 -12.21
CA ALA A 34 1.09 -9.32 -11.24
C ALA A 34 -0.25 -9.55 -11.95
N LEU A 35 -1.03 -10.50 -11.44
CA LEU A 35 -2.45 -10.67 -11.76
C LEU A 35 -3.30 -10.24 -10.56
N LEU A 36 -4.26 -9.37 -10.81
CA LEU A 36 -5.05 -8.69 -9.79
C LEU A 36 -6.55 -8.80 -10.07
N PRO A 37 -7.39 -8.88 -9.03
CA PRO A 37 -8.83 -8.87 -9.20
C PRO A 37 -9.27 -7.46 -9.60
N VAL A 38 -10.41 -7.42 -10.30
CA VAL A 38 -11.11 -6.16 -10.61
C VAL A 38 -12.47 -6.11 -9.94
N ASP A 39 -12.97 -4.91 -9.75
CA ASP A 39 -14.33 -4.65 -9.27
C ASP A 39 -15.37 -4.70 -10.40
N GLY A 40 -16.63 -4.43 -10.06
CA GLY A 40 -17.75 -4.40 -11.01
C GLY A 40 -17.66 -3.29 -12.07
N GLN A 41 -16.74 -2.33 -11.92
CA GLN A 41 -16.46 -1.27 -12.90
C GLN A 41 -15.27 -1.65 -13.80
N GLY A 42 -14.66 -2.81 -13.58
CA GLY A 42 -13.47 -3.25 -14.30
C GLY A 42 -12.20 -2.56 -13.83
N MET A 43 -12.20 -1.90 -12.68
CA MET A 43 -11.03 -1.27 -12.08
C MET A 43 -10.34 -2.26 -11.14
N VAL A 44 -9.01 -2.17 -11.01
CA VAL A 44 -8.28 -2.94 -9.98
C VAL A 44 -8.87 -2.61 -8.62
N THR A 45 -9.11 -3.64 -7.79
CA THR A 45 -9.61 -3.44 -6.42
C THR A 45 -8.69 -2.52 -5.61
N ASP A 46 -9.23 -1.88 -4.57
CA ASP A 46 -8.45 -0.95 -3.73
C ASP A 46 -7.13 -1.56 -3.23
N LEU A 47 -7.15 -2.81 -2.73
CA LEU A 47 -5.93 -3.49 -2.26
C LEU A 47 -4.92 -3.73 -3.39
N GLY A 48 -5.39 -4.09 -4.58
CA GLY A 48 -4.53 -4.25 -5.75
C GLY A 48 -3.92 -2.93 -6.20
N LEU A 49 -4.72 -1.86 -6.22
CA LEU A 49 -4.26 -0.52 -6.59
C LEU A 49 -3.19 -0.02 -5.62
N TRP A 50 -3.43 -0.16 -4.31
CA TRP A 50 -2.45 0.23 -3.30
C TRP A 50 -1.17 -0.60 -3.35
N ALA A 51 -1.24 -1.87 -3.75
CA ALA A 51 -0.05 -2.67 -3.96
C ALA A 51 0.75 -2.22 -5.18
N LEU A 52 0.10 -1.89 -6.30
CA LEU A 52 0.77 -1.31 -7.47
C LEU A 52 1.46 0.02 -7.11
N LEU A 53 0.76 0.89 -6.37
CA LEU A 53 1.32 2.17 -5.91
C LEU A 53 2.54 1.97 -4.98
N ALA A 54 2.54 0.93 -4.15
CA ALA A 54 3.64 0.64 -3.23
C ALA A 54 4.96 0.30 -3.96
N ILE A 55 4.88 -0.25 -5.18
CA ILE A 55 6.04 -0.50 -6.05
C ILE A 55 6.21 0.57 -7.14
N GLY A 56 5.47 1.69 -7.06
CA GLY A 56 5.53 2.76 -8.06
C GLY A 56 4.97 2.37 -9.44
N GLN A 57 4.27 1.24 -9.54
CA GLN A 57 3.71 0.76 -10.80
C GLN A 57 2.50 1.60 -11.21
N GLN A 58 2.64 2.33 -12.32
CA GLN A 58 1.58 3.23 -12.82
C GLN A 58 0.71 2.57 -13.90
N HIS A 59 1.25 1.55 -14.57
CA HIS A 59 0.60 0.94 -15.71
C HIS A 59 0.14 -0.47 -15.38
N TRP A 60 -1.13 -0.72 -15.64
CA TRP A 60 -1.77 -2.02 -15.67
C TRP A 60 -2.82 -2.01 -16.77
N GLU A 61 -3.21 -3.18 -17.24
CA GLU A 61 -4.22 -3.32 -18.28
C GLU A 61 -5.22 -4.43 -17.95
N ARG A 62 -6.36 -4.39 -18.65
CA ARG A 62 -7.36 -5.45 -18.61
C ARG A 62 -6.94 -6.57 -19.56
N VAL A 63 -6.94 -7.80 -19.05
CA VAL A 63 -6.77 -8.98 -19.89
C VAL A 63 -8.09 -9.22 -20.64
N THR A 64 -8.04 -9.14 -21.97
CA THR A 64 -9.22 -9.20 -22.85
C THR A 64 -9.49 -10.58 -23.45
N ALA A 65 -8.58 -11.54 -23.29
CA ALA A 65 -8.73 -12.90 -23.80
C ALA A 65 -7.85 -13.89 -23.03
N GLY A 66 -8.19 -15.18 -23.14
CA GLY A 66 -7.41 -16.28 -22.55
C GLY A 66 -7.80 -16.59 -21.10
N GLU A 67 -7.00 -17.42 -20.42
CA GLU A 67 -7.34 -17.93 -19.09
C GLU A 67 -7.53 -16.84 -18.04
N ALA A 68 -6.71 -15.78 -18.13
CA ALA A 68 -6.77 -14.63 -17.24
C ALA A 68 -7.76 -13.54 -17.69
N GLU A 69 -8.61 -13.81 -18.70
CA GLU A 69 -9.62 -12.87 -19.17
C GLU A 69 -10.46 -12.35 -18.00
N GLY A 70 -10.65 -11.03 -18.00
CA GLY A 70 -11.42 -10.36 -16.97
C GLY A 70 -10.63 -10.08 -15.70
N LEU A 71 -9.32 -10.35 -15.64
CA LEU A 71 -8.41 -9.88 -14.59
C LEU A 71 -7.63 -8.63 -15.04
N ALA A 72 -6.95 -8.00 -14.10
CA ALA A 72 -5.95 -6.98 -14.39
C ALA A 72 -4.55 -7.58 -14.39
N ARG A 73 -3.68 -7.07 -15.27
CA ARG A 73 -2.29 -7.47 -15.42
C ARG A 73 -1.38 -6.26 -15.30
N ALA A 74 -0.28 -6.40 -14.58
CA ALA A 74 0.80 -5.42 -14.55
C ALA A 74 2.16 -6.12 -14.61
N VAL A 75 3.04 -5.68 -15.50
CA VAL A 75 4.44 -6.12 -15.50
C VAL A 75 5.14 -5.46 -14.32
N ILE A 76 5.85 -6.24 -13.51
CA ILE A 76 6.60 -5.76 -12.35
C ILE A 76 8.00 -5.36 -12.82
N GLU A 77 8.41 -4.14 -12.52
CA GLU A 77 9.78 -3.70 -12.78
C GLU A 77 10.79 -4.57 -12.01
N GLU A 78 11.94 -4.87 -12.64
CA GLU A 78 12.97 -5.76 -12.08
C GLU A 78 13.40 -5.37 -10.65
N SER A 79 13.52 -4.06 -10.41
CA SER A 79 13.87 -3.46 -9.10
C SER A 79 12.87 -3.78 -7.98
N ASN A 80 11.64 -4.15 -8.32
CA ASN A 80 10.55 -4.42 -7.38
C ASN A 80 10.21 -5.90 -7.25
N VAL A 81 10.78 -6.78 -8.08
CA VAL A 81 10.46 -8.21 -8.08
C VAL A 81 10.75 -8.85 -6.71
N SER A 82 11.88 -8.53 -6.10
CA SER A 82 12.25 -9.05 -4.78
C SER A 82 11.23 -8.66 -3.71
N SER A 83 10.79 -7.40 -3.68
CA SER A 83 9.78 -6.90 -2.74
C SER A 83 8.45 -7.64 -2.90
N VAL A 84 8.01 -7.85 -4.13
CA VAL A 84 6.73 -8.53 -4.41
C VAL A 84 6.80 -10.03 -4.07
N LEU A 85 7.97 -10.66 -4.28
CA LEU A 85 8.18 -12.05 -3.87
C LEU A 85 8.25 -12.20 -2.34
N ASP A 86 8.82 -11.22 -1.63
CA ASP A 86 8.77 -11.16 -0.16
C ASP A 86 7.32 -11.10 0.35
N TRP A 87 6.44 -10.33 -0.31
CA TRP A 87 5.00 -10.34 0.02
C TRP A 87 4.37 -11.71 -0.17
N CYS A 88 4.76 -12.44 -1.23
CA CYS A 88 4.29 -13.80 -1.48
C CYS A 88 4.76 -14.77 -0.38
N GLU A 89 6.00 -14.63 0.09
CA GLU A 89 6.55 -15.43 1.19
C GLU A 89 5.83 -15.12 2.51
N ARG A 90 5.71 -13.83 2.86
CA ARG A 90 4.98 -13.36 4.04
C ARG A 90 3.55 -13.91 4.07
N ASP A 91 2.85 -13.84 2.95
CA ASP A 91 1.46 -14.28 2.88
C ASP A 91 1.33 -15.81 2.73
N GLY A 92 2.41 -16.51 2.34
CA GLY A 92 2.46 -17.94 2.00
C GLY A 92 2.08 -18.87 3.15
N VAL A 93 2.23 -18.40 4.38
CA VAL A 93 1.80 -19.07 5.63
C VAL A 93 0.29 -19.22 5.80
N HIS A 94 -0.49 -18.47 5.02
CA HIS A 94 -1.95 -18.54 5.06
C HIS A 94 -2.45 -19.59 4.06
N GLU A 95 -3.53 -20.29 4.38
CA GLU A 95 -4.05 -21.31 3.47
C GLU A 95 -4.81 -20.70 2.28
N GLY A 96 -5.62 -19.67 2.54
CA GLY A 96 -6.55 -19.11 1.55
C GLY A 96 -6.04 -17.89 0.77
N ALA A 97 -6.81 -17.51 -0.25
CA ALA A 97 -6.57 -16.31 -1.05
C ALA A 97 -6.86 -15.00 -0.30
N THR A 98 -7.73 -15.07 0.71
CA THR A 98 -8.12 -13.96 1.57
C THR A 98 -8.00 -14.33 3.04
N ARG A 99 -7.87 -13.32 3.90
CA ARG A 99 -7.92 -13.46 5.36
C ARG A 99 -8.62 -12.26 5.95
N LYS A 100 -9.12 -12.41 7.18
CA LYS A 100 -9.59 -11.28 7.98
C LYS A 100 -8.45 -10.79 8.86
N LEU A 101 -8.22 -9.49 8.84
CA LEU A 101 -7.21 -8.83 9.66
C LEU A 101 -7.90 -7.80 10.56
N GLN A 102 -7.59 -7.81 11.85
CA GLN A 102 -8.05 -6.78 12.78
C GLN A 102 -6.94 -5.75 12.97
N LEU A 103 -7.17 -4.54 12.50
CA LEU A 103 -6.21 -3.43 12.59
C LEU A 103 -6.80 -2.29 13.42
N ASN A 104 -5.98 -1.75 14.31
CA ASN A 104 -6.31 -0.56 15.08
C ASN A 104 -5.24 0.51 14.91
N CYS A 105 -5.50 1.46 14.00
CA CYS A 105 -4.56 2.53 13.69
C CYS A 105 -4.30 3.48 14.87
N THR A 106 -5.25 3.62 15.81
CA THR A 106 -5.04 4.45 17.01
C THR A 106 -4.24 3.74 18.09
N ALA A 107 -3.92 2.45 17.91
CA ALA A 107 -3.04 1.69 18.78
C ALA A 107 -1.65 1.44 18.16
N CYS A 108 -1.59 1.18 16.85
CA CYS A 108 -0.33 0.80 16.19
C CYS A 108 0.48 2.01 15.71
N ALA A 109 -0.17 3.03 15.13
CA ALA A 109 0.45 4.19 14.50
C ALA A 109 1.62 3.91 13.53
N ALA A 110 1.79 2.69 13.03
CA ALA A 110 2.95 2.29 12.24
C ALA A 110 3.20 3.18 11.02
N CYS A 111 2.16 3.40 10.18
CA CYS A 111 2.27 4.28 9.02
C CYS A 111 2.47 5.78 9.36
N CYS A 112 2.41 6.17 10.64
CA CYS A 112 2.78 7.52 11.07
C CYS A 112 4.30 7.70 11.23
N HIS A 113 5.11 6.68 10.98
CA HIS A 113 6.58 6.73 11.04
C HIS A 113 7.25 6.69 9.66
N ASP A 114 6.49 6.40 8.61
CA ASP A 114 6.99 6.31 7.24
C ASP A 114 5.95 6.83 6.26
N GLY A 115 5.89 8.16 6.11
CA GLY A 115 4.87 8.78 5.26
C GLY A 115 5.38 10.01 4.54
N ASP A 116 5.44 9.94 3.20
CA ASP A 116 5.54 11.13 2.35
C ASP A 116 4.15 11.71 2.09
N VAL A 117 3.59 12.33 3.11
CA VAL A 117 2.23 12.90 3.06
C VAL A 117 2.25 14.19 2.25
N VAL A 118 1.93 14.07 0.97
CA VAL A 118 1.69 15.22 0.08
C VAL A 118 0.41 15.95 0.50
N LEU A 119 0.53 17.27 0.64
CA LEU A 119 -0.57 18.18 0.96
C LEU A 119 -1.06 18.89 -0.29
N THR A 120 -2.37 18.87 -0.48
CA THR A 120 -3.07 19.62 -1.52
C THR A 120 -3.50 21.00 -1.01
N GLU A 121 -3.92 21.91 -1.90
CA GLU A 121 -4.53 23.18 -1.46
C GLU A 121 -5.78 22.96 -0.60
N ARG A 122 -6.52 21.88 -0.86
CA ARG A 122 -7.71 21.52 -0.09
C ARG A 122 -7.37 21.17 1.35
N ASP A 123 -6.26 20.47 1.58
CA ASP A 123 -5.78 20.16 2.94
C ASP A 123 -5.41 21.44 3.69
N LEU A 124 -4.76 22.37 3.01
CA LEU A 124 -4.36 23.65 3.61
C LEU A 124 -5.56 24.57 3.87
N ALA A 125 -6.55 24.58 2.99
CA ALA A 125 -7.82 25.27 3.21
C ALA A 125 -8.53 24.72 4.44
N ARG A 126 -8.64 23.39 4.55
CA ARG A 126 -9.22 22.69 5.70
C ARG A 126 -8.53 23.08 7.01
N PHE A 127 -7.20 23.18 7.03
CA PHE A 127 -6.47 23.63 8.22
C PHE A 127 -6.83 25.07 8.60
N ARG A 128 -6.93 26.00 7.64
CA ARG A 128 -7.31 27.39 7.90
C ARG A 128 -8.74 27.52 8.41
N GLU A 129 -9.69 26.86 7.75
CA GLU A 129 -11.11 26.86 8.11
C GLU A 129 -11.34 26.30 9.52
N ALA A 130 -10.54 25.31 9.93
CA ALA A 130 -10.58 24.75 11.26
C ALA A 130 -9.84 25.58 12.34
N GLY A 131 -9.39 26.80 12.02
CA GLY A 131 -8.65 27.65 12.96
C GLY A 131 -7.24 27.15 13.29
N ARG A 132 -6.66 26.30 12.43
CA ARG A 132 -5.31 25.72 12.56
C ARG A 132 -4.36 26.11 11.42
N PRO A 133 -4.22 27.40 11.07
CA PRO A 133 -3.32 27.84 10.01
C PRO A 133 -1.84 27.53 10.31
N ASP A 134 -1.49 27.31 11.58
CA ASP A 134 -0.16 26.89 12.03
C ASP A 134 0.29 25.58 11.35
N LEU A 135 -0.64 24.67 11.06
CA LEU A 135 -0.38 23.40 10.37
C LEU A 135 0.10 23.56 8.93
N ALA A 136 -0.16 24.71 8.30
CA ALA A 136 0.35 25.07 6.98
C ALA A 136 1.73 25.74 7.02
N GLY A 137 2.24 26.03 8.22
CA GLY A 137 3.50 26.73 8.43
C GLY A 137 4.74 25.83 8.29
N ARG A 138 5.91 26.46 8.25
CA ARG A 138 7.23 25.80 8.10
C ARG A 138 7.55 24.77 9.19
N GLY A 139 6.88 24.85 10.33
CA GLY A 139 7.00 23.87 11.43
C GLY A 139 6.49 22.49 11.05
N PHE A 140 5.43 22.42 10.24
CA PHE A 140 4.73 21.18 9.85
C PHE A 140 4.82 20.86 8.36
N VAL A 141 5.13 21.84 7.51
CA VAL A 141 5.20 21.65 6.06
C VAL A 141 6.62 21.91 5.55
N ARG A 142 7.06 21.09 4.60
CA ARG A 142 8.27 21.29 3.79
C ARG A 142 7.90 21.24 2.30
N ARG A 143 8.81 21.66 1.43
CA ARG A 143 8.71 21.40 -0.01
C ARG A 143 9.59 20.21 -0.37
N SER A 144 9.07 19.28 -1.16
CA SER A 144 9.85 18.20 -1.77
C SER A 144 10.76 18.77 -2.87
N ARG A 145 11.66 17.94 -3.42
CA ARG A 145 12.54 18.33 -4.52
C ARG A 145 11.75 18.70 -5.78
N GLU A 146 10.60 18.07 -5.96
CA GLU A 146 9.64 18.27 -7.05
C GLU A 146 8.69 19.46 -6.77
N GLY A 147 8.94 20.24 -5.72
CA GLY A 147 8.17 21.45 -5.38
C GLY A 147 6.83 21.20 -4.71
N LYS A 148 6.45 19.93 -4.44
CA LYS A 148 5.21 19.58 -3.74
C LYS A 148 5.30 19.94 -2.26
N ARG A 149 4.20 20.35 -1.65
CA ARG A 149 4.12 20.55 -0.19
C ARG A 149 3.92 19.19 0.48
N THR A 150 4.77 18.84 1.43
CA THR A 150 4.67 17.59 2.18
C THR A 150 4.70 17.85 3.68
N LEU A 151 4.06 16.98 4.47
CA LEU A 151 4.22 17.04 5.91
C LEU A 151 5.68 16.77 6.28
N ARG A 152 6.15 17.52 7.26
CA ARG A 152 7.48 17.38 7.82
C ARG A 152 7.45 16.30 8.90
N MET A 153 8.29 15.29 8.74
CA MET A 153 8.57 14.32 9.80
C MET A 153 9.55 14.90 10.82
N ALA A 154 9.46 14.44 12.06
CA ALA A 154 10.45 14.66 13.10
C ALA A 154 11.72 13.83 12.81
N PRO A 155 12.86 14.11 13.49
CA PRO A 155 14.00 13.19 13.48
C PRO A 155 13.55 11.76 13.84
N GLY A 156 14.03 10.76 13.11
CA GLY A 156 13.61 9.36 13.29
C GLY A 156 12.29 8.99 12.60
N GLY A 157 11.86 9.76 11.60
CA GLY A 157 10.73 9.39 10.72
C GLY A 157 9.34 9.64 11.31
N ARG A 158 9.20 9.84 12.62
CA ARG A 158 7.90 10.06 13.27
C ARG A 158 7.16 11.29 12.75
N CYS A 159 5.87 11.16 12.46
CA CYS A 159 5.03 12.29 12.09
C CYS A 159 4.97 13.32 13.23
N LYS A 160 5.14 14.61 12.91
CA LYS A 160 5.06 15.69 13.91
C LYS A 160 3.67 15.89 14.53
N LEU A 161 2.65 15.31 13.92
CA LEU A 161 1.27 15.37 14.38
C LEU A 161 0.89 14.13 15.21
N LEU A 162 1.82 13.21 15.44
CA LEU A 162 1.65 12.06 16.30
C LEU A 162 1.99 12.45 17.75
N ALA A 163 1.04 12.27 18.66
CA ALA A 163 1.26 12.41 20.09
C ALA A 163 2.01 11.18 20.66
N GLU A 164 2.47 11.27 21.90
CA GLU A 164 3.21 10.18 22.56
C GLU A 164 2.33 8.95 22.81
N ASP A 165 1.03 9.16 22.99
CA ASP A 165 0.00 8.12 23.14
C ASP A 165 -0.40 7.46 21.80
N ARG A 166 0.34 7.75 20.71
CA ARG A 166 0.11 7.26 19.35
C ARG A 166 -1.17 7.79 18.68
N LEU A 167 -1.82 8.79 19.27
CA LEU A 167 -2.98 9.45 18.65
C LEU A 167 -2.54 10.61 17.76
N CYS A 168 -3.24 10.78 16.65
CA CYS A 168 -3.04 11.96 15.79
C CYS A 168 -3.69 13.18 16.45
N THR A 169 -2.90 14.20 16.73
CA THR A 169 -3.37 15.46 17.36
C THR A 169 -4.34 16.24 16.48
N VAL A 170 -4.45 15.86 15.19
CA VAL A 170 -5.35 16.46 14.21
C VAL A 170 -6.21 15.40 13.50
N TYR A 171 -6.58 14.31 14.18
CA TYR A 171 -7.24 13.15 13.55
C TYR A 171 -8.45 13.51 12.66
N LYS A 172 -9.28 14.47 13.10
CA LYS A 172 -10.45 14.98 12.35
C LYS A 172 -10.08 15.87 11.16
N LEU A 173 -8.89 16.46 11.16
CA LEU A 173 -8.38 17.35 10.11
C LEU A 173 -7.34 16.68 9.20
N ARG A 174 -7.05 15.38 9.38
CA ARG A 174 -6.07 14.62 8.59
C ARG A 174 -6.09 15.00 7.10
N PRO A 175 -4.92 15.13 6.45
CA PRO A 175 -4.84 15.33 5.00
C PRO A 175 -5.54 14.22 4.23
N ASP A 176 -5.91 14.49 2.99
CA ASP A 176 -6.57 13.54 2.10
C ASP A 176 -5.71 12.28 1.89
N ASN A 177 -4.39 12.43 1.79
CA ASN A 177 -3.47 11.30 1.67
C ASN A 177 -3.53 10.36 2.91
N CYS A 178 -3.54 10.92 4.14
CA CYS A 178 -3.74 10.14 5.38
C CYS A 178 -5.14 9.51 5.51
N ARG A 179 -6.15 10.05 4.82
CA ARG A 179 -7.51 9.50 4.82
C ARG A 179 -7.69 8.40 3.79
N ALA A 180 -7.06 8.58 2.63
CA ALA A 180 -7.10 7.63 1.53
C ALA A 180 -6.28 6.37 1.83
N PHE A 181 -5.27 6.47 2.70
CA PHE A 181 -4.42 5.35 3.09
C PHE A 181 -5.22 4.12 3.50
N LEU A 182 -5.09 3.05 2.71
CA LEU A 182 -5.86 1.84 2.89
C LEU A 182 -5.23 0.94 3.95
N MET A 183 -5.97 0.72 5.04
CA MET A 183 -5.56 -0.21 6.10
C MET A 183 -5.45 -1.64 5.55
N GLY A 184 -4.34 -2.32 5.86
CA GLY A 184 -4.08 -3.68 5.39
C GLY A 184 -3.55 -3.78 3.95
N SER A 185 -3.29 -2.65 3.28
CA SER A 185 -2.51 -2.60 2.05
C SER A 185 -1.04 -3.00 2.28
N GLU A 186 -0.29 -3.26 1.21
CA GLU A 186 1.14 -3.59 1.31
C GLU A 186 1.95 -2.50 2.01
N ALA A 187 1.69 -1.23 1.72
CA ALA A 187 2.31 -0.13 2.44
C ALA A 187 1.96 -0.13 3.94
N CYS A 188 0.74 -0.54 4.30
CA CYS A 188 0.35 -0.67 5.71
C CYS A 188 1.06 -1.81 6.41
N LEU A 189 1.21 -2.96 5.77
CA LEU A 189 1.87 -4.15 6.33
C LEU A 189 3.39 -3.92 6.43
N ALA A 190 4.01 -3.33 5.41
CA ALA A 190 5.42 -2.94 5.41
C ALA A 190 5.73 -1.97 6.56
N ALA A 191 4.94 -0.91 6.72
CA ALA A 191 5.14 0.04 7.82
C ALA A 191 5.06 -0.62 9.21
N ARG A 192 4.21 -1.64 9.37
CA ARG A 192 4.08 -2.41 10.62
C ARG A 192 5.28 -3.30 10.86
N GLU A 193 5.80 -3.93 9.82
CA GLU A 193 7.02 -4.72 9.91
C GLU A 193 8.21 -3.84 10.31
N GLU A 194 8.42 -2.73 9.62
CA GLU A 194 9.54 -1.82 9.86
C GLU A 194 9.45 -1.11 11.22
N THR A 195 8.27 -0.63 11.59
CA THR A 195 8.10 0.19 12.80
C THR A 195 7.91 -0.66 14.07
N LEU A 196 7.24 -1.80 13.95
CA LEU A 196 6.80 -2.60 15.10
C LEU A 196 7.45 -3.98 15.14
N GLY A 197 8.22 -4.37 14.12
CA GLY A 197 8.70 -5.74 13.97
C GLY A 197 7.53 -6.73 13.88
N LEU A 198 6.42 -6.36 13.22
CA LEU A 198 5.26 -7.22 13.06
C LEU A 198 5.13 -7.67 11.59
N ARG A 199 5.77 -8.78 11.26
CA ARG A 199 5.64 -9.45 9.96
C ARG A 199 4.31 -10.20 9.96
N ASP A 200 3.30 -9.61 9.34
CA ASP A 200 1.89 -10.02 9.47
C ASP A 200 1.59 -11.38 8.81
N GLY A 201 2.03 -12.48 9.42
CA GLY A 201 1.75 -13.87 9.01
C GLY A 201 2.95 -14.81 9.10
N ALA A 202 4.17 -14.30 8.89
CA ALA A 202 5.39 -15.11 8.91
C ALA A 202 6.18 -14.95 10.23
N PRO A 203 7.04 -15.92 10.60
CA PRO A 203 7.94 -15.76 11.74
C PRO A 203 8.80 -14.51 11.54
N LEU A 204 9.08 -13.80 12.64
CA LEU A 204 10.16 -12.81 12.67
C LEU A 204 11.46 -13.61 12.63
N GLY A 205 12.12 -13.63 11.47
CA GLY A 205 13.45 -14.22 11.33
C GLY A 205 14.49 -13.47 12.13
#